data_AF-A0A7W4AC77-F1
#
_entry.id   AF-A0A7W4AC77-F1
#
_cell.length_a   1.000
_cell.length_b   1.000
_cell.length_c   1.000
_cell.angle_alpha   90.00
_cell.angle_beta   90.00
_cell.angle_gamma   90.00
#
_symmetry.space_group_name_H-M   'P 1'
#
loop_
_entity.id
_entity.type
_entity.pdbx_description
1 polymer ?
#
loop_
_entity_poly.entity_id
_entity_poly.type
_entity_poly.pdbx_seq_one_letter_code
_entity_poly.pdbx_strand_id
1 'polypeptide(L)'
;MRSIMLVVCLVMMLPNTSSATNEDKITLLQRDGRQNEIPLLENRFRIDYKVDEITLLFFRKPGAPAVVLVKPDGSKYYATSARKDDNLQWFDELSYDLITIKQPMPGPWQVVGSILPKSRIVVLGEVELQAEPLPPLLFRGETVKITGQILNDGEPIQVGLFRDVVSLNVDFISTNNSDFANFGAGTQNVAEFKDDGRGFDERPKDGIFTGEFKLVFPAGQWRPELYIETPLLKRTVVQDLIEVKEPPFSYEIALAEDDLQEHQLTITLDNQIVQPDTVLIQGKIYYPNNEEQMFTLDAKNSLTRQLTIKNYDWGRYSIELSVFGTNVNGREFMATLPTYKFEIERPIEVVPELPEPIITPAQQQEIERVAKEAESMATITFISLIVGGNLLVLLLGWLAIRVFVQKKSIMPKINLPFLKKKTAVENEPQSNEKKELDKNGSKSDRSGEILNLSMSDD
;
A
#
# COMPACT_ATOMS: atom_id res chain seq x y z
N MET A 1 87.18 13.69 -67.95
CA MET A 1 86.62 12.50 -68.65
C MET A 1 85.42 12.01 -67.85
N ARG A 2 84.34 11.58 -68.52
CA ARG A 2 83.28 10.62 -68.13
C ARG A 2 82.78 10.58 -66.66
N SER A 3 81.49 10.54 -66.34
CA SER A 3 80.23 10.68 -67.11
C SER A 3 79.04 10.55 -66.13
N ILE A 4 77.95 11.33 -66.33
CA ILE A 4 76.51 10.89 -66.35
C ILE A 4 75.96 10.13 -65.11
N MET A 5 74.78 10.38 -64.52
CA MET A 5 73.67 11.38 -64.56
C MET A 5 72.92 11.19 -63.22
N LEU A 6 72.54 12.21 -62.45
CA LEU A 6 71.32 13.03 -62.58
C LEU A 6 69.98 12.23 -62.62
N VAL A 7 69.21 12.29 -61.52
CA VAL A 7 67.80 12.72 -61.47
C VAL A 7 67.54 13.42 -60.12
N VAL A 8 66.77 14.52 -60.14
CA VAL A 8 66.27 15.25 -58.98
C VAL A 8 64.74 15.18 -58.95
N CYS A 9 64.15 14.80 -57.82
CA CYS A 9 62.74 15.02 -57.45
C CYS A 9 62.72 15.26 -55.92
N LEU A 10 62.62 16.48 -55.40
CA LEU A 10 61.48 17.41 -55.42
C LEU A 10 60.23 16.90 -54.66
N VAL A 11 60.25 17.17 -53.35
CA VAL A 11 59.14 17.60 -52.48
C VAL A 11 57.70 17.33 -52.95
N MET A 12 56.97 16.54 -52.17
CA MET A 12 55.62 16.90 -51.70
C MET A 12 55.41 16.41 -50.27
N MET A 13 55.06 17.33 -49.36
CA MET A 13 54.36 16.95 -48.13
C MET A 13 52.95 16.52 -48.50
N LEU A 14 52.51 15.35 -48.04
CA LEU A 14 51.11 14.94 -48.10
C LEU A 14 50.51 14.90 -46.69
N PRO A 15 49.26 15.33 -46.51
CA PRO A 15 48.61 15.32 -45.20
C PRO A 15 48.31 13.87 -44.78
N ASN A 16 48.38 13.60 -43.48
CA ASN A 16 47.85 12.37 -42.90
C ASN A 16 46.32 12.37 -43.01
N THR A 17 45.79 11.87 -44.12
CA THR A 17 44.40 11.47 -44.23
C THR A 17 44.21 10.18 -43.42
N SER A 18 43.91 10.34 -42.12
CA SER A 18 43.38 9.26 -41.31
C SER A 18 42.02 8.85 -41.86
N SER A 19 42.01 7.85 -42.75
CA SER A 19 40.79 7.20 -43.21
C SER A 19 40.15 6.50 -42.02
N ALA A 20 39.18 7.17 -41.40
CA ALA A 20 38.35 6.60 -40.35
C ALA A 20 37.41 5.56 -40.97
N THR A 21 37.87 4.32 -41.09
CA THR A 21 37.01 3.16 -41.30
C THR A 21 36.29 2.85 -39.99
N ASN A 22 35.32 3.70 -39.64
CA ASN A 22 34.22 3.29 -38.77
C ASN A 22 33.42 2.24 -39.55
N GLU A 23 33.73 0.97 -39.32
CA GLU A 23 32.76 -0.09 -39.57
C GLU A 23 31.66 0.05 -38.52
N ASP A 24 30.60 0.77 -38.90
CA ASP A 24 29.30 0.75 -38.22
C ASP A 24 28.80 -0.70 -38.20
N LYS A 25 29.17 -1.41 -37.13
CA LYS A 25 28.90 -2.83 -36.99
C LYS A 25 27.45 -3.04 -36.56
N ILE A 26 26.53 -2.88 -37.51
CA ILE A 26 25.09 -3.04 -37.32
C ILE A 26 24.83 -4.42 -36.70
N THR A 27 24.49 -4.44 -35.42
CA THR A 27 24.16 -5.67 -34.70
C THR A 27 22.90 -6.29 -35.32
N LEU A 28 23.04 -7.53 -35.80
CA LEU A 28 21.95 -8.32 -36.35
C LEU A 28 21.23 -9.03 -35.20
N LEU A 29 19.92 -8.85 -35.06
CA LEU A 29 19.13 -9.69 -34.17
C LEU A 29 19.16 -11.13 -34.68
N GLN A 30 19.48 -12.09 -33.81
CA GLN A 30 19.29 -13.51 -34.05
C GLN A 30 18.49 -14.11 -32.90
N ARG A 31 17.53 -14.97 -33.23
CA ARG A 31 16.78 -15.75 -32.24
C ARG A 31 17.61 -16.96 -31.83
N ASP A 32 18.71 -16.72 -31.12
CA ASP A 32 19.66 -17.74 -30.66
C ASP A 32 19.71 -17.90 -29.12
N GLY A 33 18.89 -17.14 -28.39
CA GLY A 33 18.82 -17.08 -26.92
C GLY A 33 19.93 -16.23 -26.26
N ARG A 34 21.11 -16.17 -26.89
CA ARG A 34 22.37 -15.73 -26.28
C ARG A 34 22.60 -14.23 -26.31
N GLN A 35 21.91 -13.50 -27.20
CA GLN A 35 22.03 -12.05 -27.34
C GLN A 35 20.67 -11.34 -27.33
N ASN A 36 20.02 -11.38 -26.16
CA ASN A 36 18.74 -10.68 -25.90
C ASN A 36 18.86 -9.14 -25.77
N GLU A 37 20.06 -8.58 -25.97
CA GLU A 37 20.36 -7.15 -25.87
C GLU A 37 21.06 -6.62 -27.12
N ILE A 38 20.59 -5.49 -27.63
CA ILE A 38 21.35 -4.67 -28.58
C ILE A 38 21.66 -3.28 -27.98
N PRO A 39 22.94 -2.88 -27.90
CA PRO A 39 23.30 -1.48 -27.68
C PRO A 39 22.88 -0.67 -28.91
N LEU A 40 22.14 0.42 -28.69
CA LEU A 40 21.69 1.33 -29.76
C LEU A 40 22.88 2.05 -30.42
N LEU A 41 23.38 1.49 -31.52
CA LEU A 41 24.41 2.11 -32.35
C LEU A 41 23.77 3.20 -33.20
N GLU A 42 24.07 4.46 -32.90
CA GLU A 42 23.50 5.65 -33.53
C GLU A 42 21.96 5.66 -33.62
N ASN A 43 21.29 5.10 -32.61
CA ASN A 43 19.84 4.91 -32.58
C ASN A 43 19.26 4.04 -33.73
N ARG A 44 20.09 3.16 -34.31
CA ARG A 44 19.70 2.18 -35.35
C ARG A 44 19.75 0.75 -34.80
N PHE A 45 18.91 -0.13 -35.34
CA PHE A 45 18.88 -1.56 -35.03
C PHE A 45 18.35 -2.37 -36.24
N ARG A 46 18.46 -3.70 -36.21
CA ARG A 46 18.00 -4.55 -37.32
C ARG A 46 17.23 -5.77 -36.83
N ILE A 47 15.98 -5.89 -37.25
CA ILE A 47 15.09 -7.02 -36.95
C ILE A 47 15.24 -8.11 -38.02
N ASP A 48 15.32 -9.37 -37.58
CA ASP A 48 15.37 -10.55 -38.46
C ASP A 48 13.97 -11.01 -38.89
N TYR A 49 13.91 -11.83 -39.95
CA TYR A 49 12.66 -12.31 -40.53
C TYR A 49 11.94 -13.39 -39.72
N LYS A 50 12.58 -13.99 -38.70
CA LYS A 50 11.97 -14.99 -37.80
C LYS A 50 11.42 -14.43 -36.49
N VAL A 51 11.27 -13.11 -36.38
CA VAL A 51 10.77 -12.44 -35.17
C VAL A 51 9.25 -12.28 -35.29
N ASP A 52 8.49 -13.09 -34.54
CA ASP A 52 7.02 -13.05 -34.58
C ASP A 52 6.41 -11.91 -33.78
N GLU A 53 7.06 -11.52 -32.69
CA GLU A 53 6.72 -10.40 -31.81
C GLU A 53 8.02 -9.82 -31.23
N ILE A 54 8.04 -8.51 -30.97
CA ILE A 54 9.17 -7.82 -30.35
C ILE A 54 8.67 -6.74 -29.40
N THR A 55 9.21 -6.69 -28.18
CA THR A 55 8.97 -5.60 -27.22
C THR A 55 10.23 -4.77 -27.00
N LEU A 56 10.21 -3.52 -27.45
CA LEU A 56 11.28 -2.55 -27.39
C LEU A 56 11.13 -1.66 -26.14
N LEU A 57 12.24 -1.33 -25.48
CA LEU A 57 12.28 -0.44 -24.31
C LEU A 57 13.28 0.70 -24.53
N PHE A 58 12.80 1.95 -24.51
CA PHE A 58 13.63 3.13 -24.74
C PHE A 58 13.61 4.06 -23.53
N PHE A 59 14.75 4.28 -22.88
CA PHE A 59 14.86 5.26 -21.81
C PHE A 59 15.11 6.65 -22.40
N ARG A 60 14.37 7.64 -21.90
CA ARG A 60 14.46 9.02 -22.38
C ARG A 60 14.69 9.97 -21.21
N LYS A 61 15.13 11.19 -21.51
CA LYS A 61 15.19 12.25 -20.49
C LYS A 61 13.78 12.46 -19.91
N PRO A 62 13.60 12.51 -18.58
CA PRO A 62 12.28 12.72 -17.99
C PRO A 62 11.57 13.95 -18.55
N GLY A 63 10.32 13.79 -18.98
CA GLY A 63 9.53 14.86 -19.59
C GLY A 63 9.86 15.18 -21.06
N ALA A 64 10.76 14.42 -21.70
CA ALA A 64 10.92 14.49 -23.15
C ALA A 64 9.72 13.83 -23.87
N PRO A 65 9.39 14.27 -25.11
CA PRO A 65 8.37 13.61 -25.93
C PRO A 65 8.71 12.16 -26.24
N ALA A 66 7.68 11.36 -26.50
CA ALA A 66 7.79 9.98 -26.96
C ALA A 66 8.67 9.83 -28.20
N VAL A 67 9.38 8.70 -28.26
CA VAL A 67 10.20 8.36 -29.42
C VAL A 67 9.34 8.16 -30.67
N VAL A 68 9.97 8.20 -31.84
CA VAL A 68 9.36 7.86 -33.13
C VAL A 68 10.17 6.71 -33.72
N LEU A 69 9.48 5.62 -34.08
CA LEU A 69 10.10 4.49 -34.77
C LEU A 69 9.95 4.67 -36.28
N VAL A 70 11.06 4.60 -37.00
CA VAL A 70 11.13 4.60 -38.45
C VAL A 70 11.33 3.16 -38.91
N LYS A 71 10.39 2.67 -39.72
CA LYS A 71 10.40 1.33 -40.31
C LYS A 71 11.42 1.20 -41.46
N PRO A 72 11.78 -0.03 -41.88
CA PRO A 72 12.63 -0.28 -43.04
C PRO A 72 12.10 0.35 -44.36
N ASP A 73 10.78 0.51 -44.47
CA ASP A 73 10.09 1.18 -45.59
C ASP A 73 10.13 2.73 -45.52
N GLY A 74 10.72 3.30 -44.47
CA GLY A 74 10.79 4.75 -44.21
C GLY A 74 9.54 5.38 -43.59
N SER A 75 8.45 4.62 -43.44
CA SER A 75 7.24 5.08 -42.74
C SER A 75 7.40 5.00 -41.22
N LYS A 76 6.49 5.64 -40.46
CA LYS A 76 6.73 5.99 -39.06
C LYS A 76 5.62 5.53 -38.13
N TYR A 77 6.02 4.96 -37.00
CA TYR A 77 5.15 4.74 -35.85
C TYR A 77 5.40 5.79 -34.77
N TYR A 78 4.31 6.31 -34.24
CA TYR A 78 4.24 7.25 -33.13
C TYR A 78 3.46 6.59 -31.98
N ALA A 79 3.56 7.08 -30.75
CA ALA A 79 2.72 6.61 -29.64
C ALA A 79 1.20 6.64 -29.96
N THR A 80 0.76 7.61 -30.77
CA THR A 80 -0.64 7.70 -31.23
C THR A 80 -1.03 6.69 -32.32
N SER A 81 -0.06 6.04 -32.99
CA SER A 81 -0.32 4.99 -33.99
C SER A 81 -0.92 3.73 -33.36
N ALA A 82 -0.58 3.42 -32.11
CA ALA A 82 -1.11 2.28 -31.35
C ALA A 82 -2.64 2.32 -31.13
N ARG A 83 -3.30 3.46 -31.40
CA ARG A 83 -4.76 3.59 -31.37
C ARG A 83 -5.45 3.15 -32.68
N LYS A 84 -4.69 2.72 -33.69
CA LYS A 84 -5.18 2.42 -35.05
C LYS A 84 -4.62 1.15 -35.66
N ASP A 85 -3.55 0.59 -35.08
CA ASP A 85 -2.86 -0.60 -35.57
C ASP A 85 -2.83 -1.61 -34.42
N ASP A 86 -3.67 -2.64 -34.50
CA ASP A 86 -3.82 -3.66 -33.46
C ASP A 86 -2.54 -4.50 -33.26
N ASN A 87 -1.58 -4.41 -34.19
CA ASN A 87 -0.27 -5.05 -34.09
C ASN A 87 0.77 -4.18 -33.36
N LEU A 88 0.42 -2.93 -33.00
CA LEU A 88 1.30 -2.01 -32.30
C LEU A 88 0.68 -1.62 -30.95
N GLN A 89 1.36 -2.01 -29.87
CA GLN A 89 1.08 -1.49 -28.53
C GLN A 89 2.19 -0.53 -28.11
N TRP A 90 1.83 0.56 -27.44
CA TRP A 90 2.77 1.59 -27.01
C TRP A 90 2.35 2.13 -25.65
N PHE A 91 3.23 2.00 -24.67
CA PHE A 91 3.11 2.60 -23.35
C PHE A 91 4.14 3.73 -23.22
N ASP A 92 3.63 4.93 -22.99
CA ASP A 92 4.37 6.20 -23.01
C ASP A 92 4.44 6.74 -21.57
N GLU A 93 5.59 6.59 -20.91
CA GLU A 93 5.80 6.93 -19.50
C GLU A 93 6.83 8.07 -19.36
N LEU A 94 6.80 8.84 -18.27
CA LEU A 94 7.59 10.08 -18.13
C LEU A 94 9.09 9.93 -18.46
N SER A 95 9.69 8.77 -18.17
CA SER A 95 11.11 8.45 -18.33
C SER A 95 11.42 7.33 -19.35
N TYR A 96 10.43 6.64 -19.89
CA TYR A 96 10.63 5.55 -20.86
C TYR A 96 9.45 5.34 -21.81
N ASP A 97 9.72 4.74 -22.97
CA ASP A 97 8.72 4.17 -23.89
C ASP A 97 8.88 2.64 -23.89
N LEU A 98 7.77 1.91 -23.72
CA LEU A 98 7.70 0.45 -23.89
C LEU A 98 6.78 0.17 -25.08
N ILE A 99 7.25 -0.58 -26.08
CA ILE A 99 6.58 -0.69 -27.40
C ILE A 99 6.60 -2.14 -27.88
N THR A 100 5.44 -2.76 -28.03
CA THR A 100 5.31 -4.13 -28.57
C THR A 100 4.81 -4.09 -30.01
N ILE A 101 5.48 -4.81 -30.91
CA ILE A 101 5.15 -4.90 -32.34
C ILE A 101 4.98 -6.37 -32.71
N LYS A 102 3.82 -6.75 -33.21
CA LYS A 102 3.52 -8.08 -33.75
C LYS A 102 3.85 -8.12 -35.24
N GLN A 103 4.47 -9.22 -35.68
CA GLN A 103 4.96 -9.44 -37.04
C GLN A 103 5.74 -8.22 -37.59
N PRO A 104 6.79 -7.74 -36.87
CA PRO A 104 7.56 -6.56 -37.27
C PRO A 104 8.17 -6.72 -38.66
N MET A 105 8.16 -5.64 -39.45
CA MET A 105 8.82 -5.62 -40.75
C MET A 105 10.32 -5.96 -40.63
N PRO A 106 10.83 -7.01 -41.30
CA PRO A 106 12.25 -7.36 -41.23
C PRO A 106 13.14 -6.30 -41.89
N GLY A 107 14.33 -6.06 -41.33
CA GLY A 107 15.29 -5.10 -41.87
C GLY A 107 15.74 -4.03 -40.86
N PRO A 108 16.37 -2.93 -41.34
CA PRO A 108 16.88 -1.86 -40.50
C PRO A 108 15.77 -0.93 -39.99
N TRP A 109 15.74 -0.72 -38.69
CA TRP A 109 14.88 0.24 -38.01
C TRP A 109 15.72 1.36 -37.39
N GLN A 110 15.10 2.53 -37.23
CA GLN A 110 15.72 3.67 -36.54
C GLN A 110 14.75 4.26 -35.54
N VAL A 111 15.24 4.60 -34.35
CA VAL A 111 14.48 5.30 -33.33
C VAL A 111 14.92 6.76 -33.25
N VAL A 112 13.97 7.69 -33.10
CA VAL A 112 14.22 9.14 -33.08
C VAL A 112 13.61 9.74 -31.82
N GLY A 113 14.42 10.35 -30.96
CA GLY A 113 13.96 10.98 -29.72
C GLY A 113 15.10 11.40 -28.80
N SER A 114 14.78 11.92 -27.61
CA SER A 114 15.76 12.30 -26.58
C SER A 114 16.21 11.12 -25.72
N ILE A 115 16.70 10.08 -26.39
CA ILE A 115 17.06 8.77 -25.83
C ILE A 115 18.35 8.89 -25.02
N LEU A 116 18.41 8.21 -23.87
CA LEU A 116 19.61 8.18 -23.03
C LEU A 116 20.65 7.20 -23.61
N PRO A 117 21.97 7.47 -23.55
CA PRO A 117 23.00 6.56 -24.07
C PRO A 117 23.05 5.17 -23.40
N LYS A 118 22.37 4.99 -22.27
CA LYS A 118 22.21 3.70 -21.58
C LYS A 118 20.98 2.91 -22.01
N SER A 119 20.17 3.44 -22.93
CA SER A 119 18.98 2.75 -23.45
C SER A 119 19.39 1.53 -24.25
N ARG A 120 18.68 0.43 -24.06
CA ARG A 120 18.97 -0.85 -24.70
C ARG A 120 17.69 -1.39 -25.31
N ILE A 121 17.78 -1.85 -26.55
CA ILE A 121 16.71 -2.68 -27.09
C ILE A 121 16.85 -4.04 -26.43
N VAL A 122 15.86 -4.39 -25.63
CA VAL A 122 15.57 -5.78 -25.27
C VAL A 122 14.78 -6.37 -26.44
N VAL A 123 14.97 -7.66 -26.73
CA VAL A 123 14.07 -8.41 -27.60
C VAL A 123 13.40 -9.49 -26.79
N LEU A 124 12.21 -9.17 -26.29
CA LEU A 124 11.35 -10.15 -25.64
C LEU A 124 10.67 -11.00 -26.72
N GLY A 125 11.02 -12.27 -26.76
CA GLY A 125 10.34 -13.35 -27.47
C GLY A 125 9.35 -14.03 -26.51
N GLU A 126 9.48 -15.35 -26.32
CA GLU A 126 8.67 -16.06 -25.33
C GLU A 126 9.21 -15.81 -23.92
N VAL A 127 8.62 -14.81 -23.24
CA VAL A 127 8.90 -14.52 -21.83
C VAL A 127 8.19 -15.54 -20.95
N GLU A 128 8.96 -16.27 -20.17
CA GLU A 128 8.48 -17.23 -19.17
C GLU A 128 8.87 -16.75 -17.76
N LEU A 129 8.03 -17.09 -16.78
CA LEU A 129 8.36 -16.95 -15.36
C LEU A 129 8.62 -18.36 -14.82
N GLN A 130 9.79 -18.60 -14.26
CA GLN A 130 10.11 -19.81 -13.51
C GLN A 130 10.16 -19.44 -12.02
N ALA A 131 9.54 -20.23 -11.16
CA ALA A 131 9.53 -20.00 -9.72
C ALA A 131 9.72 -21.31 -8.96
N GLU A 132 10.36 -21.25 -7.79
CA GLU A 132 10.44 -22.40 -6.90
C GLU A 132 9.05 -22.74 -6.33
N PRO A 133 8.67 -24.04 -6.27
CA PRO A 133 7.38 -24.45 -5.74
C PRO A 133 7.33 -24.21 -4.23
N LEU A 134 6.23 -23.61 -3.76
CA LEU A 134 6.00 -23.42 -2.33
C LEU A 134 5.85 -24.78 -1.61
N PRO A 135 6.31 -24.90 -0.35
CA PRO A 135 6.12 -26.12 0.43
C PRO A 135 4.62 -26.47 0.57
N PRO A 136 4.24 -27.76 0.50
CA PRO A 136 2.83 -28.18 0.54
C PRO A 136 2.17 -27.98 1.93
N LEU A 137 2.99 -27.85 2.97
CA LEU A 137 2.57 -27.59 4.34
C LEU A 137 3.25 -26.31 4.84
N LEU A 138 2.41 -25.31 5.14
CA LEU A 138 2.79 -24.01 5.71
C LEU A 138 1.90 -23.69 6.93
N PHE A 139 2.36 -22.81 7.81
CA PHE A 139 1.60 -22.36 8.98
C PHE A 139 1.21 -20.88 8.91
N ARG A 140 0.04 -20.51 9.44
CA ARG A 140 -0.28 -19.09 9.63
C ARG A 140 0.77 -18.42 10.52
N GLY A 141 1.25 -17.25 10.12
CA GLY A 141 2.34 -16.53 10.78
C GLY A 141 3.74 -17.00 10.37
N GLU A 142 3.87 -18.08 9.58
CA GLU A 142 5.15 -18.50 9.02
C GLU A 142 5.73 -17.45 8.06
N THR A 143 7.05 -17.27 8.11
CA THR A 143 7.82 -16.47 7.14
C THR A 143 8.39 -17.43 6.11
N VAL A 144 8.03 -17.24 4.85
CA VAL A 144 8.38 -18.13 3.74
C VAL A 144 9.23 -17.37 2.74
N LYS A 145 10.39 -17.93 2.39
CA LYS A 145 11.24 -17.47 1.30
C LYS A 145 10.71 -18.00 -0.03
N ILE A 146 10.75 -17.18 -1.07
CA ILE A 146 10.44 -17.56 -2.44
C ILE A 146 11.46 -16.94 -3.41
N THR A 147 11.69 -17.62 -4.52
CA THR A 147 12.56 -17.17 -5.62
C THR A 147 11.80 -17.29 -6.94
N GLY A 148 12.03 -16.32 -7.83
CA GLY A 148 11.53 -16.36 -9.20
C GLY A 148 12.54 -15.78 -10.18
N GLN A 149 12.63 -16.37 -11.36
CA GLN A 149 13.50 -15.94 -12.45
C GLN A 149 12.67 -15.74 -13.72
N ILE A 150 12.97 -14.67 -14.45
CA ILE A 150 12.35 -14.40 -15.75
C ILE A 150 13.28 -14.90 -16.85
N LEU A 151 12.76 -15.79 -17.69
CA LEU A 151 13.43 -16.34 -18.86
C LEU A 151 12.87 -15.70 -20.14
N ASN A 152 13.66 -15.70 -21.21
CA ASN A 152 13.27 -15.26 -22.54
C ASN A 152 13.82 -16.24 -23.57
N ASP A 153 12.93 -16.92 -24.30
CA ASP A 153 13.27 -18.06 -25.16
C ASP A 153 14.16 -19.11 -24.41
N GLY A 154 13.91 -19.31 -23.11
CA GLY A 154 14.61 -20.26 -22.24
C GLY A 154 15.95 -19.80 -21.63
N GLU A 155 16.48 -18.62 -21.98
CA GLU A 155 17.68 -18.04 -21.33
C GLU A 155 17.30 -16.93 -20.31
N PRO A 156 17.99 -16.82 -19.14
CA PRO A 156 17.71 -15.77 -18.17
C PRO A 156 17.85 -14.35 -18.75
N ILE A 157 16.91 -13.47 -18.41
CA ILE A 157 16.96 -12.05 -18.83
C ILE A 157 18.06 -11.32 -18.04
N GLN A 158 19.27 -11.27 -18.60
CA GLN A 158 20.43 -10.59 -18.02
C GLN A 158 20.31 -9.05 -17.98
N VAL A 159 19.25 -8.49 -18.59
CA VAL A 159 19.13 -7.05 -18.85
C VAL A 159 18.73 -6.26 -17.60
N GLY A 160 19.59 -5.33 -17.19
CA GLY A 160 19.22 -4.27 -16.25
C GLY A 160 18.17 -3.31 -16.82
N LEU A 161 17.62 -2.44 -15.97
CA LEU A 161 16.55 -1.49 -16.31
C LEU A 161 15.18 -2.11 -16.69
N PHE A 162 15.09 -3.19 -17.48
CA PHE A 162 13.84 -3.95 -17.61
C PHE A 162 13.46 -4.58 -16.27
N ARG A 163 14.42 -5.21 -15.59
CA ARG A 163 14.26 -5.70 -14.23
C ARG A 163 14.08 -4.59 -13.18
N ASP A 164 14.47 -3.35 -13.48
CA ASP A 164 14.21 -2.19 -12.60
C ASP A 164 12.76 -1.67 -12.74
N VAL A 165 11.98 -2.15 -13.73
CA VAL A 165 10.57 -1.79 -13.95
C VAL A 165 9.59 -2.98 -13.84
N VAL A 166 10.08 -4.18 -13.49
CA VAL A 166 9.27 -5.37 -13.26
C VAL A 166 9.30 -5.71 -11.77
N SER A 167 8.14 -6.08 -11.23
CA SER A 167 8.01 -6.69 -9.91
C SER A 167 7.48 -8.11 -10.02
N LEU A 168 8.00 -9.02 -9.20
CA LEU A 168 7.39 -10.32 -8.95
C LEU A 168 6.33 -10.18 -7.86
N ASN A 169 5.07 -10.45 -8.19
CA ASN A 169 3.95 -10.44 -7.25
C ASN A 169 3.61 -11.86 -6.83
N VAL A 170 3.16 -12.03 -5.60
CA VAL A 170 2.73 -13.33 -5.04
C VAL A 170 1.34 -13.18 -4.42
N ASP A 171 0.36 -13.83 -5.06
CA ASP A 171 -1.03 -13.90 -4.63
C ASP A 171 -1.37 -15.31 -4.14
N PHE A 172 -2.27 -15.39 -3.17
CA PHE A 172 -2.89 -16.64 -2.72
C PHE A 172 -4.40 -16.54 -2.96
N ILE A 173 -4.92 -17.40 -3.84
CA ILE A 173 -6.35 -17.44 -4.19
C ILE A 173 -7.04 -18.53 -3.37
N SER A 174 -8.10 -18.17 -2.63
CA SER A 174 -8.90 -19.17 -1.91
C SER A 174 -9.60 -20.10 -2.90
N THR A 175 -9.54 -21.39 -2.62
CA THR A 175 -10.33 -22.41 -3.34
C THR A 175 -11.83 -22.25 -3.12
N ASN A 176 -12.26 -21.49 -2.11
CA ASN A 176 -13.65 -21.35 -1.68
C ASN A 176 -14.35 -22.69 -1.43
N ASN A 177 -13.60 -23.68 -0.95
CA ASN A 177 -14.13 -24.94 -0.43
C ASN A 177 -14.71 -24.71 0.98
N SER A 178 -15.96 -25.13 1.21
CA SER A 178 -16.69 -25.00 2.48
C SER A 178 -16.09 -25.78 3.65
N ASP A 179 -15.26 -26.79 3.35
CA ASP A 179 -14.65 -27.65 4.37
C ASP A 179 -13.46 -26.98 5.07
N PHE A 180 -13.01 -25.82 4.58
CA PHE A 180 -11.84 -25.09 5.09
C PHE A 180 -12.20 -23.70 5.64
N ALA A 181 -11.43 -23.22 6.62
CA ALA A 181 -11.66 -21.95 7.30
C ALA A 181 -11.49 -20.70 6.42
N ASN A 182 -10.95 -20.83 5.20
CA ASN A 182 -10.85 -19.76 4.20
C ASN A 182 -12.02 -19.73 3.20
N PHE A 183 -13.13 -20.42 3.49
CA PHE A 183 -14.37 -20.29 2.73
C PHE A 183 -14.88 -18.84 2.70
N GLY A 184 -15.16 -18.30 1.52
CA GLY A 184 -15.56 -16.91 1.32
C GLY A 184 -14.40 -15.90 1.35
N ALA A 185 -13.15 -16.35 1.55
CA ALA A 185 -11.99 -15.48 1.39
C ALA A 185 -11.74 -15.16 -0.10
N GLY A 186 -11.29 -13.94 -0.37
CA GLY A 186 -10.90 -13.49 -1.71
C GLY A 186 -9.47 -13.90 -2.08
N THR A 187 -8.90 -13.21 -3.06
CA THR A 187 -7.46 -13.22 -3.31
C THR A 187 -6.73 -12.43 -2.23
N GLN A 188 -5.71 -13.03 -1.62
CA GLN A 188 -4.79 -12.35 -0.74
C GLN A 188 -3.51 -12.04 -1.51
N ASN A 189 -3.24 -10.76 -1.77
CA ASN A 189 -1.90 -10.33 -2.17
C ASN A 189 -0.99 -10.40 -0.94
N VAL A 190 0.16 -11.08 -1.07
CA VAL A 190 1.05 -11.37 0.06
C VAL A 190 2.39 -10.66 -0.08
N ALA A 191 2.89 -10.47 -1.31
CA ALA A 191 4.15 -9.77 -1.55
C ALA A 191 4.29 -9.18 -2.96
N GLU A 192 5.15 -8.15 -3.05
CA GLU A 192 5.74 -7.60 -4.27
C GLU A 192 7.27 -7.54 -4.08
N PHE A 193 8.04 -8.17 -4.96
CA PHE A 193 9.50 -8.26 -4.90
C PHE A 193 10.17 -7.60 -6.11
N LYS A 194 11.34 -6.99 -5.86
CA LYS A 194 12.17 -6.30 -6.85
C LYS A 194 13.61 -6.76 -6.69
N ASP A 195 14.29 -6.92 -7.82
CA ASP A 195 15.69 -7.34 -7.90
C ASP A 195 16.58 -6.07 -7.93
N ASP A 196 16.67 -5.43 -6.75
CA ASP A 196 17.41 -4.19 -6.51
C ASP A 196 18.42 -4.27 -5.34
N GLY A 197 18.56 -5.45 -4.71
CA GLY A 197 19.41 -5.75 -3.57
C GLY A 197 18.97 -5.12 -2.26
N ARG A 198 17.67 -4.84 -2.10
CA ARG A 198 17.09 -4.31 -0.86
C ARG A 198 16.09 -5.28 -0.23
N GLY A 199 15.84 -5.10 1.06
CA GLY A 199 14.92 -5.95 1.81
C GLY A 199 15.46 -7.36 1.92
N PHE A 200 14.79 -8.31 1.26
CA PHE A 200 15.12 -9.74 1.27
C PHE A 200 15.75 -10.23 -0.04
N ASP A 201 16.08 -9.32 -0.97
CA ASP A 201 16.78 -9.67 -2.20
C ASP A 201 18.27 -9.94 -1.94
N GLU A 202 18.74 -11.15 -2.25
CA GLU A 202 20.09 -11.62 -1.88
C GLU A 202 21.21 -10.95 -2.67
N ARG A 203 20.96 -10.57 -3.93
CA ARG A 203 21.95 -9.95 -4.80
C ARG A 203 21.32 -8.89 -5.69
N PRO A 204 21.75 -7.62 -5.60
CA PRO A 204 21.31 -6.63 -6.56
C PRO A 204 21.73 -7.04 -7.96
N LYS A 205 20.72 -7.11 -8.81
CA LYS A 205 20.82 -7.12 -10.26
C LYS A 205 21.21 -8.44 -10.91
N ASP A 206 20.94 -9.59 -10.29
CA ASP A 206 21.39 -10.90 -10.78
C ASP A 206 20.39 -11.69 -11.65
N GLY A 207 19.10 -11.32 -11.68
CA GLY A 207 18.06 -12.03 -12.46
C GLY A 207 17.13 -12.91 -11.63
N ILE A 208 17.34 -13.00 -10.32
CA ILE A 208 16.60 -13.86 -9.41
C ILE A 208 15.89 -12.98 -8.38
N PHE A 209 14.60 -12.75 -8.59
CA PHE A 209 13.73 -12.06 -7.65
C PHE A 209 13.61 -12.91 -6.39
N THR A 210 14.35 -12.53 -5.35
CA THR A 210 14.36 -13.21 -4.06
C THR A 210 13.58 -12.40 -3.04
N GLY A 211 12.77 -13.07 -2.22
CA GLY A 211 11.95 -12.40 -1.24
C GLY A 211 11.44 -13.29 -0.13
N GLU A 212 11.06 -12.69 1.00
CA GLU A 212 10.40 -13.34 2.12
C GLU A 212 9.08 -12.66 2.43
N PHE A 213 8.07 -13.44 2.82
CA PHE A 213 6.75 -12.93 3.18
C PHE A 213 6.13 -13.69 4.34
N LYS A 214 5.23 -13.03 5.09
CA LYS A 214 4.55 -13.63 6.25
C LYS A 214 3.11 -14.03 5.92
N LEU A 215 2.74 -15.25 6.29
CA LEU A 215 1.40 -15.80 6.07
C LEU A 215 0.38 -15.25 7.09
N VAL A 216 -0.01 -13.98 6.95
CA VAL A 216 -0.87 -13.26 7.91
C VAL A 216 -2.39 -13.41 7.66
N PHE A 217 -2.80 -14.40 6.87
CA PHE A 217 -4.18 -14.63 6.43
C PHE A 217 -4.76 -15.96 6.99
N PRO A 218 -6.09 -16.22 6.86
CA PRO A 218 -6.71 -17.41 7.45
C PRO A 218 -6.13 -18.74 6.96
N ALA A 219 -6.11 -19.72 7.86
CA ALA A 219 -5.81 -21.11 7.52
C ALA A 219 -6.84 -21.68 6.53
N GLY A 220 -6.43 -22.62 5.70
CA GLY A 220 -7.28 -23.28 4.70
C GLY A 220 -6.52 -23.67 3.42
N GLN A 221 -7.28 -24.02 2.38
CA GLN A 221 -6.73 -24.50 1.11
C GLN A 221 -6.61 -23.34 0.10
N TRP A 222 -5.37 -23.05 -0.30
CA TRP A 222 -5.02 -21.93 -1.17
C TRP A 222 -4.34 -22.40 -2.45
N ARG A 223 -4.50 -21.62 -3.53
CA ARG A 223 -3.74 -21.74 -4.77
C ARG A 223 -2.80 -20.55 -4.89
N PRO A 224 -1.47 -20.74 -4.83
CA PRO A 224 -0.52 -19.66 -5.07
C PRO A 224 -0.47 -19.32 -6.56
N GLU A 225 -0.52 -18.04 -6.87
CA GLU A 225 -0.27 -17.51 -8.21
C GLU A 225 0.84 -16.46 -8.12
N LEU A 226 1.97 -16.75 -8.75
CA LEU A 226 3.06 -15.80 -8.89
C LEU A 226 2.94 -15.13 -10.25
N TYR A 227 3.11 -13.82 -10.32
CA TYR A 227 3.06 -13.15 -11.62
C TYR A 227 3.99 -11.94 -11.71
N ILE A 228 4.50 -11.73 -12.92
CA ILE A 228 5.11 -10.47 -13.33
C ILE A 228 4.10 -9.70 -14.17
N GLU A 229 4.00 -8.40 -13.93
CA GLU A 229 3.08 -7.53 -14.66
C GLU A 229 3.77 -6.21 -15.01
N THR A 230 3.61 -5.82 -16.27
CA THR A 230 3.97 -4.55 -16.85
C THR A 230 2.79 -4.06 -17.68
N PRO A 231 2.73 -2.77 -18.08
CA PRO A 231 1.60 -2.24 -18.84
C PRO A 231 1.28 -2.94 -20.18
N LEU A 232 2.24 -3.69 -20.76
CA LEU A 232 2.04 -4.45 -22.01
C LEU A 232 2.10 -5.98 -21.84
N LEU A 233 2.68 -6.48 -20.75
CA LEU A 233 2.97 -7.91 -20.57
C LEU A 233 2.62 -8.37 -19.16
N LYS A 234 1.80 -9.41 -19.06
CA LYS A 234 1.59 -10.21 -17.84
C LYS A 234 1.99 -11.67 -18.10
N ARG A 235 2.68 -12.27 -17.14
CA ARG A 235 2.98 -13.71 -17.09
C ARG A 235 2.72 -14.22 -15.68
N THR A 236 1.94 -15.29 -15.58
CA THR A 236 1.50 -15.89 -14.32
C THR A 236 1.87 -17.36 -14.29
N VAL A 237 2.45 -17.80 -13.17
CA VAL A 237 2.66 -19.20 -12.80
C VAL A 237 1.66 -19.54 -11.73
N VAL A 238 0.77 -20.48 -12.05
CA VAL A 238 -0.16 -21.08 -11.09
C VAL A 238 0.53 -22.29 -10.47
N GLN A 239 0.72 -22.29 -9.16
CA GLN A 239 1.30 -23.43 -8.44
C GLN A 239 0.21 -24.41 -7.98
N ASP A 240 0.66 -25.58 -7.51
CA ASP A 240 -0.22 -26.59 -6.92
C ASP A 240 -0.95 -26.07 -5.67
N LEU A 241 -2.05 -26.74 -5.34
CA LEU A 241 -2.86 -26.44 -4.16
C LEU A 241 -2.08 -26.77 -2.89
N ILE A 242 -1.99 -25.80 -1.97
CA ILE A 242 -1.30 -25.96 -0.68
C ILE A 242 -2.25 -25.70 0.48
N GLU A 243 -1.96 -26.31 1.63
CA GLU A 243 -2.73 -26.14 2.86
C GLU A 243 -1.94 -25.27 3.85
N VAL A 244 -2.48 -24.09 4.15
CA VAL A 244 -1.98 -23.24 5.24
C VAL A 244 -2.70 -23.67 6.51
N LYS A 245 -2.01 -24.29 7.45
CA LYS A 245 -2.60 -24.75 8.72
C LYS A 245 -2.53 -23.66 9.79
N GLU A 246 -3.38 -23.79 10.79
CA GLU A 246 -3.17 -23.08 12.05
C GLU A 246 -1.83 -23.52 12.69
N PRO A 247 -1.16 -22.65 13.48
CA PRO A 247 0.06 -23.02 14.16
C PRO A 247 -0.16 -24.24 15.07
N PRO A 248 0.76 -25.22 15.10
CA PRO A 248 0.64 -26.46 15.88
C PRO A 248 0.92 -26.25 17.39
N PHE A 249 0.38 -25.18 17.96
CA PHE A 249 0.62 -24.74 19.34
C PHE A 249 -0.70 -24.37 20.02
N SER A 250 -0.95 -24.95 21.19
CA SER A 250 -2.04 -24.53 22.09
C SER A 250 -1.49 -23.90 23.37
N TYR A 251 -2.32 -23.09 24.03
CA TYR A 251 -1.94 -22.26 25.17
C TYR A 251 -2.90 -22.49 26.33
N GLU A 252 -2.34 -22.68 27.52
CA GLU A 252 -3.06 -22.76 28.78
C GLU A 252 -2.36 -21.87 29.80
N ILE A 253 -3.10 -20.99 30.49
CA ILE A 253 -2.55 -20.06 31.48
C ILE A 253 -3.06 -20.43 32.86
N ALA A 254 -2.14 -20.76 33.77
CA ALA A 254 -2.43 -20.79 35.20
C ALA A 254 -2.19 -19.38 35.75
N LEU A 255 -3.27 -18.71 36.16
CA LEU A 255 -3.18 -17.45 36.89
C LEU A 255 -2.69 -17.70 38.32
N ALA A 256 -2.10 -16.68 38.93
CA ALA A 256 -1.59 -16.74 40.29
C ALA A 256 -2.75 -16.47 41.25
N GLU A 257 -2.83 -17.21 42.36
CA GLU A 257 -3.88 -17.00 43.37
C GLU A 257 -3.55 -15.81 44.30
N ASP A 258 -2.25 -15.56 44.53
CA ASP A 258 -1.72 -14.50 45.41
C ASP A 258 -0.60 -13.69 44.70
N ASP A 259 -0.34 -12.46 45.17
CA ASP A 259 0.74 -11.57 44.73
C ASP A 259 2.16 -12.16 44.81
N LEU A 260 2.34 -13.23 45.60
CA LEU A 260 3.61 -13.93 45.81
C LEU A 260 3.89 -14.99 44.74
N GLN A 261 2.89 -15.38 43.96
CA GLN A 261 3.00 -16.39 42.90
C GLN A 261 3.10 -15.73 41.53
N GLU A 262 3.79 -16.39 40.61
CA GLU A 262 3.92 -15.96 39.22
C GLU A 262 2.93 -16.75 38.34
N HIS A 263 2.40 -16.14 37.28
CA HIS A 263 1.54 -16.85 36.34
C HIS A 263 2.38 -17.82 35.49
N GLN A 264 1.77 -18.94 35.07
CA GLN A 264 2.46 -19.96 34.29
C GLN A 264 1.72 -20.25 32.99
N LEU A 265 2.30 -19.80 31.87
CA LEU A 265 1.84 -20.14 30.53
C LEU A 265 2.44 -21.49 30.12
N THR A 266 1.59 -22.48 29.91
CA THR A 266 1.95 -23.76 29.28
C THR A 266 1.62 -23.69 27.79
N ILE A 267 2.65 -23.89 26.96
CA ILE A 267 2.55 -24.00 25.51
C ILE A 267 2.68 -25.49 25.16
N THR A 268 1.68 -26.07 24.49
CA THR A 268 1.69 -27.47 24.07
C THR A 268 1.87 -27.58 22.56
N LEU A 269 2.75 -28.47 22.11
CA LEU A 269 3.17 -28.67 20.73
C LEU A 269 2.51 -29.92 20.14
N ASP A 270 2.00 -29.85 18.90
CA ASP A 270 1.48 -31.01 18.18
C ASP A 270 2.61 -31.78 17.46
N ASN A 271 2.91 -32.98 17.98
CA ASN A 271 3.95 -33.86 17.44
C ASN A 271 3.59 -34.55 16.11
N GLN A 272 2.34 -34.44 15.64
CA GLN A 272 1.93 -34.90 14.32
C GLN A 272 2.33 -33.91 13.21
N ILE A 273 2.73 -32.70 13.59
CA ILE A 273 2.99 -31.58 12.68
C ILE A 273 4.43 -31.06 12.83
N VAL A 274 4.97 -30.99 14.05
CA VAL A 274 6.34 -30.51 14.35
C VAL A 274 7.16 -31.48 15.19
N GLN A 275 8.49 -31.47 15.01
CA GLN A 275 9.45 -32.27 15.76
C GLN A 275 9.78 -31.56 17.10
N PRO A 276 9.25 -32.01 18.26
CA PRO A 276 9.24 -31.20 19.48
C PRO A 276 10.63 -30.89 20.03
N ASP A 277 11.59 -31.77 19.78
CA ASP A 277 13.01 -31.67 20.14
C ASP A 277 13.79 -30.64 19.31
N THR A 278 13.23 -30.15 18.21
CA THR A 278 13.80 -29.06 17.39
C THR A 278 13.20 -27.69 17.70
N VAL A 279 12.06 -27.63 18.39
CA VAL A 279 11.28 -26.39 18.54
C VAL A 279 11.82 -25.49 19.64
N LEU A 280 12.34 -24.33 19.23
CA LEU A 280 12.75 -23.20 20.07
C LEU A 280 11.69 -22.09 19.99
N ILE A 281 11.35 -21.51 21.13
CA ILE A 281 10.41 -20.38 21.22
C ILE A 281 11.13 -19.21 21.85
N GLN A 282 11.10 -18.04 21.21
CA GLN A 282 11.57 -16.79 21.81
C GLN A 282 10.52 -15.71 21.67
N GLY A 283 10.57 -14.68 22.50
CA GLY A 283 9.52 -13.68 22.50
C GLY A 283 9.71 -12.55 23.48
N LYS A 284 8.66 -11.75 23.62
CA LYS A 284 8.58 -10.62 24.54
C LYS A 284 7.25 -10.63 25.26
N ILE A 285 7.30 -10.47 26.58
CA ILE A 285 6.17 -10.21 27.46
C ILE A 285 6.07 -8.70 27.65
N TYR A 286 4.87 -8.16 27.51
CA TYR A 286 4.46 -6.81 27.83
C TYR A 286 3.57 -6.86 29.07
N TYR A 287 4.00 -6.18 30.13
CA TYR A 287 3.34 -6.16 31.43
C TYR A 287 2.40 -4.96 31.61
N PRO A 288 1.42 -5.00 32.55
CA PRO A 288 0.49 -3.89 32.80
C PRO A 288 1.16 -2.55 33.19
N ASN A 289 2.38 -2.61 33.73
CA ASN A 289 3.21 -1.46 34.14
C ASN A 289 4.05 -0.86 32.98
N ASN A 290 3.82 -1.29 31.73
CA ASN A 290 4.62 -0.99 30.53
C ASN A 290 6.07 -1.55 30.55
N GLU A 291 6.39 -2.47 31.45
CA GLU A 291 7.66 -3.21 31.41
C GLU A 291 7.66 -4.24 30.28
N GLU A 292 8.83 -4.45 29.67
CA GLU A 292 9.04 -5.44 28.62
C GLU A 292 10.09 -6.46 29.08
N GLN A 293 9.77 -7.75 29.02
CA GLN A 293 10.72 -8.84 29.32
C GLN A 293 10.87 -9.76 28.12
N MET A 294 12.10 -9.90 27.62
CA MET A 294 12.44 -10.91 26.63
C MET A 294 12.56 -12.29 27.28
N PHE A 295 12.19 -13.34 26.55
CA PHE A 295 12.33 -14.72 27.01
C PHE A 295 12.75 -15.66 25.87
N THR A 296 13.36 -16.78 26.25
CA THR A 296 13.71 -17.90 25.36
C THR A 296 13.38 -19.21 26.05
N LEU A 297 12.76 -20.14 25.33
CA LEU A 297 12.44 -21.49 25.75
C LEU A 297 13.15 -22.44 24.78
N ASP A 298 14.20 -23.09 25.29
CA ASP A 298 15.07 -23.95 24.49
C ASP A 298 14.32 -25.15 23.88
N ALA A 299 14.92 -25.72 22.83
CA ALA A 299 14.49 -26.97 22.25
C ALA A 299 14.70 -28.13 23.25
N LYS A 300 13.63 -28.90 23.48
CA LYS A 300 13.56 -30.00 24.45
C LYS A 300 12.67 -31.10 23.90
N ASN A 301 13.05 -32.36 24.14
CA ASN A 301 12.21 -33.52 23.81
C ASN A 301 11.03 -33.66 24.81
N SER A 302 10.17 -32.64 24.85
CA SER A 302 8.93 -32.58 25.60
C SER A 302 7.85 -31.94 24.73
N LEU A 303 6.60 -32.39 24.88
CA LEU A 303 5.45 -31.81 24.16
C LEU A 303 5.02 -30.46 24.73
N THR A 304 5.50 -30.09 25.92
CA THR A 304 5.17 -28.84 26.58
C THR A 304 6.42 -27.96 26.75
N ARG A 305 6.17 -26.64 26.77
CA ARG A 305 7.09 -25.60 27.26
C ARG A 305 6.34 -24.78 28.30
N GLN A 306 7.02 -24.38 29.36
CA GLN A 306 6.45 -23.52 30.41
C GLN A 306 7.19 -22.19 30.41
N LEU A 307 6.43 -21.09 30.44
CA LEU A 307 6.91 -19.73 30.57
C LEU A 307 6.32 -19.13 31.85
N THR A 308 7.21 -18.75 32.77
CA THR A 308 6.83 -18.05 34.00
C THR A 308 6.72 -16.55 33.74
N ILE A 309 5.64 -15.94 34.21
CA ILE A 309 5.27 -14.56 33.95
C ILE A 309 5.02 -13.88 35.29
N LYS A 310 5.79 -12.83 35.59
CA LYS A 310 5.68 -12.12 36.86
C LYS A 310 4.27 -11.54 37.05
N ASN A 311 3.72 -11.73 38.25
CA ASN A 311 2.44 -11.14 38.65
C ASN A 311 2.63 -9.66 39.03
N TYR A 312 1.79 -8.80 38.46
CA TYR A 312 1.70 -7.36 38.74
C TYR A 312 0.29 -6.95 39.22
N ASP A 313 -0.37 -7.82 39.98
CA ASP A 313 -1.70 -7.65 40.57
C ASP A 313 -2.81 -7.63 39.49
N TRP A 314 -3.08 -6.49 38.84
CA TRP A 314 -4.15 -6.37 37.85
C TRP A 314 -3.73 -5.69 36.54
N GLY A 315 -4.51 -5.90 35.49
CA GLY A 315 -4.35 -5.28 34.18
C GLY A 315 -4.05 -6.26 33.04
N ARG A 316 -3.58 -5.73 31.91
CA ARG A 316 -3.43 -6.49 30.66
C ARG A 316 -2.00 -6.92 30.40
N TYR A 317 -1.84 -8.18 30.04
CA TYR A 317 -0.60 -8.79 29.62
C TYR A 317 -0.69 -9.11 28.13
N SER A 318 0.42 -8.95 27.40
CA SER A 318 0.52 -9.35 26.00
C SER A 318 1.84 -10.07 25.77
N ILE A 319 1.81 -11.19 25.05
CA ILE A 319 2.98 -12.03 24.81
C ILE A 319 3.11 -12.24 23.31
N GLU A 320 4.23 -11.77 22.75
CA GLU A 320 4.61 -12.05 21.38
C GLU A 320 5.50 -13.29 21.35
N LEU A 321 5.19 -14.23 20.45
CA LEU A 321 5.93 -15.48 20.31
C LEU A 321 6.45 -15.63 18.88
N SER A 322 7.75 -15.87 18.75
CA SER A 322 8.41 -16.29 17.52
C SER A 322 8.96 -17.70 17.72
N VAL A 323 8.51 -18.62 16.88
CA VAL A 323 8.84 -20.05 16.96
C VAL A 323 9.71 -20.46 15.79
N PHE A 324 10.71 -21.27 16.09
CA PHE A 324 11.69 -21.83 15.16
C PHE A 324 11.72 -23.34 15.37
N GLY A 325 11.78 -24.13 14.31
CA GLY A 325 11.90 -25.58 14.44
C GLY A 325 11.70 -26.30 13.12
N THR A 326 11.55 -27.62 13.19
CA THR A 326 11.42 -28.49 12.02
C THR A 326 10.06 -29.17 12.01
N ASN A 327 9.39 -29.21 10.86
CA ASN A 327 8.13 -29.94 10.71
C ASN A 327 8.37 -31.45 10.53
N VAL A 328 7.32 -32.27 10.59
CA VAL A 328 7.43 -33.74 10.39
C VAL A 328 7.98 -34.16 9.02
N ASN A 329 7.97 -33.26 8.03
CA ASN A 329 8.54 -33.50 6.70
C ASN A 329 10.04 -33.17 6.63
N GLY A 330 10.68 -32.77 7.74
CA GLY A 330 12.09 -32.42 7.81
C GLY A 330 12.43 -31.01 7.32
N ARG A 331 11.43 -30.15 7.08
CA ARG A 331 11.63 -28.75 6.66
C ARG A 331 11.66 -27.83 7.87
N GLU A 332 12.69 -26.99 7.97
CA GLU A 332 12.78 -25.91 8.94
C GLU A 332 11.75 -24.80 8.65
N PHE A 333 11.22 -24.17 9.70
CA PHE A 333 10.29 -23.05 9.61
C PHE A 333 10.54 -22.01 10.70
N MET A 334 10.19 -20.75 10.40
CA MET A 334 10.13 -19.64 11.34
C MET A 334 8.73 -19.05 11.31
N ALA A 335 8.04 -18.95 12.45
CA ALA A 335 6.69 -18.38 12.54
C ALA A 335 6.58 -17.32 13.64
N THR A 336 6.03 -16.16 13.30
CA THR A 336 5.57 -15.17 14.28
C THR A 336 4.10 -15.44 14.57
N LEU A 337 3.79 -15.88 15.78
CA LEU A 337 2.42 -16.27 16.16
C LEU A 337 1.59 -15.03 16.55
N PRO A 338 0.25 -15.09 16.46
CA PRO A 338 -0.61 -14.03 16.97
C PRO A 338 -0.33 -13.75 18.46
N THR A 339 -0.26 -12.47 18.84
CA THR A 339 0.01 -12.05 20.22
C THR A 339 -1.00 -12.69 21.18
N TYR A 340 -0.52 -13.51 22.11
CA TYR A 340 -1.35 -14.07 23.18
C TYR A 340 -1.63 -12.98 24.22
N LYS A 341 -2.89 -12.84 24.65
CA LYS A 341 -3.33 -11.77 25.55
C LYS A 341 -4.22 -12.32 26.65
N PHE A 342 -3.99 -11.86 27.87
CA PHE A 342 -4.87 -12.11 29.01
C PHE A 342 -4.97 -10.85 29.88
N GLU A 343 -6.04 -10.74 30.64
CA GLU A 343 -6.33 -9.61 31.52
C GLU A 343 -6.69 -10.15 32.90
N ILE A 344 -6.20 -9.49 33.94
CA ILE A 344 -6.56 -9.76 35.33
C ILE A 344 -7.42 -8.58 35.79
N GLU A 345 -8.64 -8.87 36.20
CA GLU A 345 -9.57 -7.88 36.71
C GLU A 345 -9.06 -7.28 38.02
N ARG A 346 -9.25 -5.97 38.23
CA ARG A 346 -8.90 -5.36 39.51
C ARG A 346 -9.79 -5.96 40.62
N PRO A 347 -9.22 -6.32 41.78
CA PRO A 347 -10.01 -6.67 42.95
C PRO A 347 -11.08 -5.60 43.23
N ILE A 348 -12.34 -6.01 43.32
CA ILE A 348 -13.41 -5.10 43.71
C ILE A 348 -13.23 -4.82 45.20
N GLU A 349 -12.71 -3.65 45.53
CA GLU A 349 -12.78 -3.13 46.90
C GLU A 349 -14.25 -3.10 47.31
N VAL A 350 -14.63 -3.96 48.26
CA VAL A 350 -15.96 -3.94 48.88
C VAL A 350 -16.03 -2.67 49.72
N VAL A 351 -16.46 -1.58 49.10
CA VAL A 351 -16.74 -0.31 49.77
C VAL A 351 -17.75 -0.62 50.89
N PRO A 352 -17.43 -0.36 52.17
CA PRO A 352 -18.37 -0.57 53.25
C PRO A 352 -19.66 0.19 52.95
N GLU A 353 -20.81 -0.47 53.08
CA GLU A 353 -22.10 0.19 52.93
C GLU A 353 -22.14 1.39 53.88
N LEU A 354 -22.21 2.60 53.31
CA LEU A 354 -22.37 3.81 54.10
C LEU A 354 -23.67 3.64 54.91
N PRO A 355 -23.63 3.80 56.25
CA PRO A 355 -24.83 3.64 57.05
C PRO A 355 -25.89 4.61 56.52
N GLU A 356 -27.09 4.08 56.23
CA GLU A 356 -28.17 4.88 55.65
C GLU A 356 -28.34 6.16 56.47
N PRO A 357 -28.38 7.35 55.83
CA PRO A 357 -28.55 8.59 56.57
C PRO A 357 -29.85 8.51 57.35
N ILE A 358 -29.79 8.72 58.66
CA ILE A 358 -30.97 8.71 59.53
C ILE A 358 -31.80 9.96 59.22
N ILE A 359 -32.63 9.88 58.16
CA ILE A 359 -33.47 10.99 57.73
C ILE A 359 -34.56 11.19 58.78
N THR A 360 -34.55 12.35 59.43
CA THR A 360 -35.61 12.68 60.38
C THR A 360 -36.95 12.86 59.65
N PRO A 361 -38.11 12.63 60.32
CA PRO A 361 -39.42 12.85 59.71
C PRO A 361 -39.62 14.28 59.16
N ALA A 362 -38.95 15.28 59.75
CA ALA A 362 -38.94 16.65 59.25
C ALA A 362 -38.21 16.78 57.90
N GLN A 363 -37.05 16.15 57.74
CA GLN A 363 -36.30 16.16 56.48
C GLN A 363 -37.01 15.38 55.38
N GLN A 364 -37.67 14.26 55.70
CA GLN A 364 -38.54 13.56 54.74
C GLN A 364 -39.67 14.45 54.23
N GLN A 365 -40.35 15.19 55.13
CA GLN A 365 -41.39 16.15 54.73
C GLN A 365 -40.85 17.32 53.90
N GLU A 366 -39.63 17.78 54.16
CA GLU A 366 -38.98 18.84 53.39
C GLU A 366 -38.61 18.37 51.98
N ILE A 367 -38.02 17.17 51.85
CA ILE A 367 -37.72 16.52 50.56
C ILE A 367 -39.02 16.30 49.76
N GLU A 368 -40.08 15.81 50.39
CA GLU A 368 -41.37 15.57 49.73
C GLU A 368 -42.07 16.87 49.28
N ARG A 369 -41.90 17.97 50.05
CA ARG A 369 -42.36 19.31 49.63
C ARG A 369 -41.59 19.82 48.43
N VAL A 370 -40.26 19.75 48.46
CA VAL A 370 -39.40 20.20 47.35
C VAL A 370 -39.67 19.38 46.08
N ALA A 371 -39.89 18.07 46.20
CA ALA A 371 -40.29 17.22 45.09
C ALA A 371 -41.64 17.64 44.49
N LYS A 372 -42.67 17.84 45.32
CA LYS A 372 -44.00 18.30 44.88
C LYS A 372 -43.97 19.70 44.26
N GLU A 373 -43.15 20.60 44.79
CA GLU A 373 -42.95 21.93 44.22
C GLU A 373 -42.29 21.83 42.83
N ALA A 374 -41.22 21.04 42.70
CA ALA A 374 -40.56 20.77 41.41
C ALA A 374 -41.50 20.14 40.37
N GLU A 375 -42.29 19.11 40.75
CA GLU A 375 -43.30 18.51 39.88
C GLU A 375 -44.37 19.53 39.44
N SER A 376 -44.85 20.37 40.37
CA SER A 376 -45.83 21.40 40.04
C SER A 376 -45.29 22.44 39.06
N MET A 377 -44.03 22.86 39.24
CA MET A 377 -43.34 23.81 38.35
C MET A 377 -43.05 23.20 36.97
N ALA A 378 -42.66 21.93 36.92
CA ALA A 378 -42.51 21.20 35.66
C ALA A 378 -43.85 21.06 34.92
N THR A 379 -44.94 20.79 35.65
CA THR A 379 -46.29 20.65 35.05
C THR A 379 -46.80 21.99 34.50
N ILE A 380 -46.61 23.09 35.24
CA ILE A 380 -47.01 24.44 34.80
C ILE A 380 -46.19 24.90 33.59
N THR A 381 -44.87 24.69 33.59
CA THR A 381 -44.02 25.04 32.44
C THR A 381 -44.40 24.23 31.20
N PHE A 382 -44.62 22.92 31.33
CA PHE A 382 -45.05 22.07 30.21
C PHE A 382 -46.41 22.50 29.62
N ILE A 383 -47.42 22.77 30.45
CA ILE A 383 -48.73 23.27 30.00
C ILE A 383 -48.59 24.64 29.30
N SER A 384 -47.81 25.57 29.87
CA SER A 384 -47.62 26.89 29.27
C SER A 384 -46.93 26.83 27.90
N LEU A 385 -46.00 25.89 27.70
CA LEU A 385 -45.32 25.67 26.42
C LEU A 385 -46.30 25.13 25.36
N ILE A 386 -47.16 24.18 25.72
CA ILE A 386 -48.21 23.65 24.82
C ILE A 386 -49.20 24.75 24.43
N VAL A 387 -49.68 25.55 25.39
CA VAL A 387 -50.63 26.64 25.12
C VAL A 387 -49.99 27.73 24.26
N GLY A 388 -48.76 28.13 24.56
CA GLY A 388 -48.00 29.10 23.77
C GLY A 388 -47.72 28.62 22.34
N GLY A 389 -47.32 27.36 22.17
CA GLY A 389 -47.08 26.75 20.86
C GLY A 389 -48.34 26.72 19.99
N ASN A 390 -49.48 26.30 20.54
CA ASN A 390 -50.76 26.26 19.82
C ASN A 390 -51.26 27.65 19.43
N LEU A 391 -51.12 28.66 20.30
CA LEU A 391 -51.41 30.06 19.97
C LEU A 391 -50.52 30.58 18.84
N LEU A 392 -49.22 30.25 18.86
CA LEU A 392 -48.28 30.65 17.82
C LEU A 392 -48.60 30.00 16.46
N VAL A 393 -48.99 28.73 16.43
CA VAL A 393 -49.45 28.04 15.20
C VAL A 393 -50.72 28.70 14.64
N LEU A 394 -51.69 29.05 15.50
CA LEU A 394 -52.90 29.77 15.07
C LEU A 394 -52.57 31.17 14.51
N LEU A 395 -51.64 31.89 15.12
CA LEU A 395 -51.22 33.23 14.69
C LEU A 395 -50.48 33.16 13.34
N LEU A 396 -49.57 32.19 13.17
CA LEU A 396 -48.91 31.92 11.88
C LEU A 396 -49.88 31.48 10.79
N GLY A 397 -50.85 30.61 11.10
CA GLY A 397 -51.89 30.20 10.17
C GLY A 397 -52.76 31.38 9.71
N TRP A 398 -53.15 32.26 10.64
CA TRP A 398 -53.88 33.48 10.34
C TRP A 398 -53.07 34.46 9.48
N LEU A 399 -51.78 34.65 9.79
CA LEU A 399 -50.86 35.45 8.97
C LEU A 399 -50.72 34.88 7.56
N ALA A 400 -50.52 33.57 7.42
CA ALA A 400 -50.40 32.90 6.12
C ALA A 400 -51.66 33.09 5.26
N ILE A 401 -52.86 32.86 5.83
CA ILE A 401 -54.14 33.09 5.13
C ILE A 401 -54.26 34.56 4.70
N ARG A 402 -53.93 35.50 5.58
CA ARG A 402 -54.06 36.95 5.31
C ARG A 402 -53.09 37.44 4.23
N VAL A 403 -51.87 36.90 4.18
CA VAL A 403 -50.85 37.27 3.18
C VAL A 403 -51.13 36.58 1.83
N PHE A 404 -51.30 35.26 1.81
CA PHE A 404 -51.40 34.49 0.56
C PHE A 404 -52.81 34.51 -0.06
N VAL A 405 -53.87 34.34 0.73
CA VAL A 405 -55.24 34.22 0.21
C VAL A 405 -55.87 35.59 0.00
N GLN A 406 -55.72 36.51 0.95
CA GLN A 406 -56.37 37.83 0.89
C GLN A 406 -55.54 38.92 0.19
N LYS A 407 -54.28 38.64 -0.18
CA LYS A 407 -53.34 39.52 -0.91
C LYS A 407 -53.32 40.99 -0.42
N LYS A 408 -53.42 41.21 0.90
CA LYS A 408 -53.33 42.54 1.51
C LYS A 408 -52.05 42.66 2.35
N SER A 409 -51.21 43.64 2.02
CA SER A 409 -49.97 43.93 2.75
C SER A 409 -50.25 44.37 4.20
N ILE A 410 -49.36 43.99 5.12
CA ILE A 410 -49.46 44.22 6.57
C ILE A 410 -48.29 45.07 7.08
N MET A 411 -48.00 46.19 6.40
CA MET A 411 -47.10 47.24 6.91
C MET A 411 -47.88 48.51 7.24
N PRO A 412 -48.20 48.79 8.53
CA PRO A 412 -48.50 50.14 8.95
C PRO A 412 -47.21 50.98 8.93
N LYS A 413 -47.28 52.21 8.36
CA LYS A 413 -46.20 53.19 8.50
C LYS A 413 -46.14 53.66 9.95
N ILE A 414 -45.10 53.27 10.69
CA ILE A 414 -44.84 53.76 12.04
C ILE A 414 -43.58 54.62 12.01
N ASN A 415 -43.74 55.92 12.25
CA ASN A 415 -42.62 56.83 12.49
C ASN A 415 -42.07 56.57 13.91
N LEU A 416 -40.76 56.36 14.05
CA LEU A 416 -40.10 56.37 15.35
C LEU A 416 -39.62 57.80 15.69
N PRO A 417 -40.15 58.45 16.74
CA PRO A 417 -39.52 59.64 17.31
C PRO A 417 -38.43 59.27 18.32
N PHE A 418 -37.36 60.05 18.32
CA PHE A 418 -36.40 60.23 19.43
C PHE A 418 -35.62 59.02 19.95
N LEU A 419 -34.36 58.94 19.53
CA LEU A 419 -33.26 58.63 20.45
C LEU A 419 -32.11 59.63 20.23
N LYS A 420 -32.08 60.69 21.04
CA LYS A 420 -30.94 61.62 21.10
C LYS A 420 -29.74 60.92 21.73
N LYS A 421 -28.62 60.79 21.01
CA LYS A 421 -27.29 60.59 21.60
C LYS A 421 -26.36 61.70 21.11
N LYS A 422 -25.39 62.08 21.96
CA LYS A 422 -24.65 63.35 21.89
C LYS A 422 -23.77 63.52 20.63
N THR A 423 -23.59 64.79 20.29
CA THR A 423 -22.76 65.37 19.23
C THR A 423 -21.24 65.21 19.44
N ALA A 424 -20.54 64.82 18.38
CA ALA A 424 -19.21 65.27 17.91
C ALA A 424 -19.01 64.62 16.52
N VAL A 425 -18.91 65.25 15.33
CA VAL A 425 -18.20 66.49 14.89
C VAL A 425 -16.69 66.33 15.15
N GLU A 426 -15.74 66.26 14.19
CA GLU A 426 -15.69 66.35 12.71
C GLU A 426 -14.34 65.68 12.25
N ASN A 427 -13.98 65.37 10.98
CA ASN A 427 -14.58 65.65 9.66
C ASN A 427 -14.17 64.65 8.52
N GLU A 428 -14.72 64.94 7.33
CA GLU A 428 -14.39 64.63 5.91
C GLU A 428 -12.91 64.63 5.38
N PRO A 429 -12.61 64.31 4.08
CA PRO A 429 -13.27 63.40 3.11
C PRO A 429 -12.28 62.62 2.16
N GLN A 430 -12.82 62.03 1.06
CA GLN A 430 -12.15 61.55 -0.19
C GLN A 430 -11.57 60.11 -0.18
N SER A 431 -11.64 59.31 -1.26
CA SER A 431 -12.27 59.45 -2.61
C SER A 431 -12.44 58.07 -3.30
N ASN A 432 -13.34 57.98 -4.30
CA ASN A 432 -13.31 57.08 -5.49
C ASN A 432 -13.19 55.53 -5.29
N GLU A 433 -13.68 54.63 -6.16
CA GLU A 433 -14.24 54.75 -7.51
C GLU A 433 -15.28 53.65 -7.87
N LYS A 434 -15.77 53.71 -9.11
CA LYS A 434 -16.95 53.11 -9.77
C LYS A 434 -17.02 51.56 -9.91
N LYS A 435 -18.28 51.07 -9.95
CA LYS A 435 -18.89 50.04 -10.85
C LYS A 435 -18.48 48.56 -10.70
N GLU A 436 -19.42 47.60 -10.54
CA GLU A 436 -20.34 46.99 -11.56
C GLU A 436 -19.58 46.35 -12.74
N LEU A 437 -19.76 45.09 -13.20
CA LEU A 437 -20.68 43.93 -12.97
C LEU A 437 -19.87 42.62 -13.31
N ASP A 438 -20.31 41.35 -13.29
CA ASP A 438 -21.63 40.68 -13.23
C ASP A 438 -21.53 39.19 -12.73
N LYS A 439 -22.69 38.57 -12.42
CA LYS A 439 -23.08 37.13 -12.50
C LYS A 439 -22.21 35.93 -12.05
N ASN A 440 -22.83 35.19 -11.10
CA ASN A 440 -23.02 33.71 -11.02
C ASN A 440 -21.83 32.76 -10.82
N GLY A 441 -21.87 31.99 -9.72
CA GLY A 441 -20.99 30.82 -9.50
C GLY A 441 -21.16 30.13 -8.14
N SER A 442 -22.31 29.50 -7.88
CA SER A 442 -22.58 28.74 -6.65
C SER A 442 -21.63 27.53 -6.47
N LYS A 443 -20.97 27.38 -5.30
CA LYS A 443 -21.22 26.28 -4.33
C LYS A 443 -20.22 26.21 -3.14
N SER A 444 -20.82 26.13 -1.94
CA SER A 444 -20.37 25.42 -0.71
C SER A 444 -18.95 25.59 -0.15
N ASP A 445 -18.87 26.30 0.98
CA ASP A 445 -17.84 26.13 2.02
C ASP A 445 -17.91 24.76 2.71
N ARG A 446 -16.73 24.21 3.08
CA ARG A 446 -16.54 23.48 4.35
C ARG A 446 -15.05 23.26 4.71
N SER A 447 -14.35 24.34 5.01
CA SER A 447 -13.29 24.30 6.04
C SER A 447 -13.97 24.39 7.43
N GLY A 448 -13.49 23.78 8.50
CA GLY A 448 -12.15 23.22 8.70
C GLY A 448 -11.27 24.19 9.48
N GLU A 449 -11.74 24.63 10.65
CA GLU A 449 -10.96 25.47 11.56
C GLU A 449 -10.52 24.70 12.81
N ILE A 450 -9.27 24.96 13.19
CA ILE A 450 -8.48 24.21 14.16
C ILE A 450 -8.61 24.89 15.52
N LEU A 451 -8.91 24.12 16.57
CA LEU A 451 -8.97 24.65 17.94
C LEU A 451 -7.55 24.83 18.49
N ASN A 452 -7.05 26.08 18.50
CA ASN A 452 -5.86 26.44 19.27
C ASN A 452 -6.20 26.50 20.76
N LEU A 453 -5.56 25.65 21.57
CA LEU A 453 -5.47 25.82 23.02
C LEU A 453 -4.01 25.72 23.44
N SER A 454 -3.33 26.86 23.45
CA SER A 454 -2.11 27.05 24.22
C SER A 454 -2.49 27.30 25.67
N MET A 455 -2.04 26.45 26.58
CA MET A 455 -2.03 26.76 28.01
C MET A 455 -0.69 26.35 28.58
N SER A 456 0.16 27.35 28.80
CA SER A 456 1.31 27.28 29.68
C SER A 456 0.83 27.51 31.11
N ASP A 457 1.28 26.72 32.05
CA ASP A 457 1.37 27.07 33.47
C ASP A 457 2.61 26.38 34.07
N ASP A 458 3.06 26.91 35.21
CA ASP A 458 4.29 26.55 35.94
C ASP A 458 4.31 25.11 36.52
#